data_AF-A0A1Z5YXL8-F1
#
_entry.id   AF-A0A1Z5YXL8-F1
#
_cell.length_a   1.000
_cell.length_b   1.000
_cell.length_c   1.000
_cell.angle_alpha   90.00
_cell.angle_beta   90.00
_cell.angle_gamma   90.00
#
_symmetry.space_group_name_H-M   'P 1'
#
loop_
_entity.id
_entity.type
_entity.pdbx_description
1 polymer ?
#
loop_
_entity_poly.entity_id
_entity_poly.type
_entity_poly.pdbx_seq_one_letter_code
_entity_poly.pdbx_strand_id
1 'polypeptide(L)'
;MGSLSDIYSRLPDNLDDLPAPPNAEAVTEADYRARHWVSSYQGPLVPGSVEHKRAIAQMFRDTFNPYKPSVIDWPKLDAETLHRITSLPIWDIAVQTEGKARLRMAAYARLVQDPDIKDAISRNAWEENRHKEVLSKMVEAYNIPMAPEPPYIEPKDVEWAYLVTGFSECVDSFFAFGLFELAKRSGFFPLELIDTFEPIMQEECRHILLFANWLAWYRADMPLYRRPFFELKVWAVWAFLGYERLSLAKTVDDKGEVHTQDNNFTVTGAKDIASVDLNLPDFMDLCLTEDERRFSGYDARLLRPTTAPAIGRTIRNVCRGWQFVSGLVKANRPI
;
A
#
# COMPACT_ATOMS: atom_id res chain seq x y z
N MET A 1 16.93 -24.92 -3.39
CA MET A 1 16.56 -23.50 -3.24
C MET A 1 15.76 -23.16 -4.47
N GLY A 2 14.46 -22.93 -4.32
CA GLY A 2 13.65 -22.46 -5.44
C GLY A 2 13.87 -20.96 -5.65
N SER A 3 13.99 -20.51 -6.90
CA SER A 3 14.09 -19.09 -7.22
C SER A 3 12.75 -18.39 -6.91
N LEU A 4 12.77 -17.05 -6.76
CA LEU A 4 11.55 -16.26 -6.59
C LEU A 4 10.53 -16.50 -7.72
N SER A 5 11.00 -16.86 -8.92
CA SER A 5 10.18 -17.30 -10.06
C SER A 5 9.35 -18.56 -9.80
N ASP A 6 9.81 -19.47 -8.93
CA ASP A 6 9.10 -20.74 -8.67
C ASP A 6 7.74 -20.52 -7.96
N ILE A 7 7.55 -19.34 -7.36
CA ILE A 7 6.30 -18.94 -6.71
C ILE A 7 5.25 -18.52 -7.76
N TYR A 8 5.72 -18.04 -8.91
CA TYR A 8 4.93 -17.60 -10.04
C TYR A 8 4.60 -18.74 -11.00
N SER A 9 4.46 -19.99 -10.55
CA SER A 9 4.23 -21.17 -11.43
C SER A 9 3.11 -21.04 -12.49
N ARG A 10 2.26 -19.99 -12.44
CA ARG A 10 1.24 -19.63 -13.44
C ARG A 10 1.27 -18.15 -13.90
N LEU A 11 2.28 -17.38 -13.51
CA LEU A 11 2.51 -15.98 -13.86
C LEU A 11 3.88 -15.87 -14.56
N PRO A 12 4.06 -14.96 -15.52
CA PRO A 12 5.35 -14.82 -16.18
C PRO A 12 6.43 -14.31 -15.20
N ASP A 13 7.64 -14.85 -15.34
CA ASP A 13 8.81 -14.50 -14.54
C ASP A 13 9.25 -13.05 -14.76
N ASN A 14 9.07 -12.54 -15.98
CA ASN A 14 9.32 -11.16 -16.34
C ASN A 14 7.99 -10.46 -16.72
N LEU A 15 7.77 -9.27 -16.14
CA LEU A 15 6.60 -8.42 -16.45
C LEU A 15 6.55 -8.06 -17.93
N ASP A 16 7.70 -7.94 -18.60
CA ASP A 16 7.79 -7.57 -20.01
C ASP A 16 7.36 -8.69 -20.97
N ASP A 17 7.25 -9.93 -20.48
CA ASP A 17 6.82 -11.09 -21.27
C ASP A 17 5.29 -11.20 -21.39
N LEU A 18 4.54 -10.30 -20.76
CA LEU A 18 3.08 -10.30 -20.86
C LEU A 18 2.62 -10.07 -22.32
N PRO A 19 1.51 -10.67 -22.76
CA PRO A 19 0.93 -10.28 -24.06
C PRO A 19 0.44 -8.83 -23.99
N ALA A 20 0.49 -8.12 -25.12
CA ALA A 20 -0.19 -6.84 -25.23
C ALA A 20 -1.71 -7.04 -25.07
N PRO A 21 -2.44 -6.08 -24.49
CA PRO A 21 -3.89 -6.17 -24.43
C PRO A 21 -4.46 -6.28 -25.86
N PRO A 22 -5.47 -7.13 -26.09
CA PRO A 22 -5.96 -7.40 -27.44
C PRO A 22 -6.64 -6.19 -28.08
N ASN A 23 -7.22 -5.29 -27.27
CA ASN A 23 -7.85 -4.04 -27.70
C ASN A 23 -8.05 -3.09 -26.50
N ALA A 24 -8.51 -1.86 -26.75
CA ALA A 24 -8.77 -0.85 -25.70
C ALA A 24 -9.97 -1.20 -24.79
N GLU A 25 -10.94 -1.95 -25.29
CA GLU A 25 -12.09 -2.42 -24.51
C GLU A 25 -11.65 -3.39 -23.42
N ALA A 26 -10.73 -4.32 -23.73
CA ALA A 26 -10.15 -5.24 -22.77
C ALA A 26 -9.36 -4.53 -21.66
N VAL A 27 -8.69 -3.41 -21.98
CA VAL A 27 -8.03 -2.56 -20.98
C VAL A 27 -9.07 -1.94 -20.04
N THR A 28 -10.15 -1.37 -20.60
CA THR A 28 -11.24 -0.75 -19.83
C THR A 28 -11.94 -1.78 -18.94
N GLU A 29 -12.17 -2.99 -19.45
CA GLU A 29 -12.78 -4.06 -18.68
C GLU A 29 -11.86 -4.58 -17.57
N ALA A 30 -10.57 -4.76 -17.85
CA ALA A 30 -9.60 -5.15 -16.83
C ALA A 30 -9.48 -4.10 -15.72
N ASP A 31 -9.47 -2.83 -16.10
CA ASP A 31 -9.46 -1.67 -15.21
C ASP A 31 -10.74 -1.59 -14.35
N TYR A 32 -11.91 -1.87 -14.93
CA TYR A 32 -13.17 -1.98 -14.18
C TYR A 32 -13.15 -3.16 -13.19
N ARG A 33 -12.75 -4.36 -13.64
CA ARG A 33 -12.69 -5.57 -12.82
C ARG A 33 -11.67 -5.48 -11.68
N ALA A 34 -10.57 -4.75 -11.89
CA ALA A 34 -9.59 -4.50 -10.82
C ALA A 34 -10.22 -3.74 -9.64
N ARG A 35 -11.26 -2.93 -9.89
CA ARG A 35 -11.96 -2.11 -8.88
C ARG A 35 -13.27 -2.72 -8.37
N HIS A 36 -13.87 -3.63 -9.11
CA HIS A 36 -15.20 -4.14 -8.82
C HIS A 36 -15.22 -5.66 -8.76
N TRP A 37 -15.56 -6.19 -7.59
CA TRP A 37 -15.70 -7.63 -7.40
C TRP A 37 -16.71 -7.97 -6.31
N VAL A 38 -17.60 -8.92 -6.60
CA VAL A 38 -18.59 -9.45 -5.65
C VAL A 38 -18.58 -10.97 -5.73
N SER A 39 -18.65 -11.64 -4.58
CA SER A 39 -18.66 -13.10 -4.56
C SER A 39 -19.94 -13.65 -5.17
N SER A 40 -19.82 -14.67 -6.03
CA SER A 40 -20.97 -15.42 -6.54
C SER A 40 -21.73 -16.16 -5.44
N TYR A 41 -21.06 -16.50 -4.33
CA TYR A 41 -21.70 -17.06 -3.15
C TYR A 41 -22.54 -16.00 -2.44
N GLN A 42 -23.81 -16.32 -2.13
CA GLN A 42 -24.78 -15.36 -1.56
C GLN A 42 -24.90 -15.43 -0.02
N GLY A 43 -24.32 -16.45 0.62
CA GLY A 43 -24.39 -16.61 2.07
C GLY A 43 -23.36 -15.75 2.84
N PRO A 44 -23.27 -15.91 4.17
CA PRO A 44 -22.33 -15.17 4.99
C PRO A 44 -20.87 -15.61 4.75
N LEU A 45 -19.95 -14.66 4.64
CA LEU A 45 -18.51 -14.92 4.57
C LEU A 45 -17.91 -14.87 5.98
N VAL A 46 -18.15 -15.92 6.77
CA VAL A 46 -17.66 -16.00 8.16
C VAL A 46 -16.15 -16.27 8.17
N PRO A 47 -15.32 -15.48 8.89
CA PRO A 47 -13.89 -15.74 8.99
C PRO A 47 -13.54 -17.18 9.36
N GLY A 48 -12.69 -17.83 8.57
CA GLY A 48 -12.31 -19.23 8.73
C GLY A 48 -13.19 -20.24 8.00
N SER A 49 -14.35 -19.85 7.47
CA SER A 49 -15.16 -20.72 6.61
C SER A 49 -14.49 -20.97 5.26
N VAL A 50 -14.88 -22.07 4.60
CA VAL A 50 -14.41 -22.40 3.25
C VAL A 50 -14.86 -21.32 2.25
N GLU A 51 -16.06 -20.80 2.42
CA GLU A 51 -16.67 -19.77 1.58
C GLU A 51 -15.92 -18.44 1.71
N HIS A 52 -15.56 -18.04 2.94
CA HIS A 52 -14.71 -16.85 3.16
C HIS A 52 -13.35 -17.02 2.51
N LYS A 53 -12.64 -18.13 2.77
CA LYS A 53 -11.33 -18.40 2.16
C LYS A 53 -11.38 -18.37 0.63
N ARG A 54 -12.39 -19.02 0.04
CA ARG A 54 -12.60 -19.03 -1.41
C ARG A 54 -12.87 -17.62 -1.94
N ALA A 55 -13.68 -16.83 -1.24
CA ALA A 55 -13.96 -15.45 -1.64
C ALA A 55 -12.69 -14.58 -1.62
N ILE A 56 -11.80 -14.73 -0.63
CA ILE A 56 -10.51 -14.03 -0.59
C ILE A 56 -9.68 -14.35 -1.84
N ALA A 57 -9.46 -15.63 -2.10
CA ALA A 57 -8.60 -16.08 -3.19
C ALA A 57 -9.19 -15.71 -4.56
N GLN A 58 -10.51 -15.86 -4.71
CA GLN A 58 -11.19 -15.56 -5.96
C GLN A 58 -11.23 -14.06 -6.24
N MET A 59 -11.48 -13.23 -5.21
CA MET A 59 -11.40 -11.77 -5.32
C MET A 59 -10.04 -11.35 -5.84
N PHE A 60 -8.97 -11.81 -5.19
CA PHE A 60 -7.62 -11.40 -5.59
C PHE A 60 -7.25 -11.90 -6.99
N ARG A 61 -7.70 -13.09 -7.36
CA ARG A 61 -7.46 -13.67 -8.69
C ARG A 61 -8.23 -12.97 -9.81
N ASP A 62 -9.51 -12.67 -9.61
CA ASP A 62 -10.37 -12.07 -10.65
C ASP A 62 -10.06 -10.60 -10.91
N THR A 63 -9.56 -9.92 -9.88
CA THR A 63 -9.18 -8.50 -9.91
C THR A 63 -7.73 -8.29 -10.32
N PHE A 64 -6.95 -9.37 -10.49
CA PHE A 64 -5.55 -9.30 -10.90
C PHE A 64 -5.43 -8.79 -12.35
N ASN A 65 -4.75 -7.66 -12.54
CA ASN A 65 -4.56 -7.05 -13.85
C ASN A 65 -3.07 -7.03 -14.23
N PRO A 66 -2.60 -7.97 -15.06
CA PRO A 66 -1.21 -8.02 -15.47
C PRO A 66 -0.93 -7.03 -16.61
N TYR A 67 -0.70 -5.76 -16.28
CA TYR A 67 -0.18 -4.78 -17.25
C TYR A 67 1.34 -4.60 -17.13
N LYS A 68 1.95 -4.11 -18.21
CA LYS A 68 3.40 -3.90 -18.30
C LYS A 68 3.80 -2.52 -17.79
N PRO A 69 4.77 -2.41 -16.86
CA PRO A 69 5.37 -1.12 -16.53
C PRO A 69 6.07 -0.44 -17.70
N SER A 70 6.73 -1.22 -18.57
CA SER A 70 7.54 -0.71 -19.69
C SER A 70 6.75 -0.01 -20.81
N VAL A 71 5.42 -0.15 -20.83
CA VAL A 71 4.55 0.50 -21.83
C VAL A 71 3.93 1.80 -21.33
N ILE A 72 4.26 2.24 -20.10
CA ILE A 72 3.82 3.53 -19.57
C ILE A 72 4.48 4.64 -20.40
N ASP A 73 3.64 5.48 -21.02
CA ASP A 73 4.09 6.68 -21.72
C ASP A 73 4.29 7.81 -20.69
N TRP A 74 5.53 7.95 -20.21
CA TRP A 74 5.86 8.95 -19.19
C TRP A 74 5.65 10.37 -19.75
N PRO A 75 4.78 11.19 -19.13
CA PRO A 75 4.48 12.52 -19.64
C PRO A 75 5.72 13.41 -19.57
N LYS A 76 5.90 14.25 -20.59
CA LYS A 76 6.92 15.30 -20.58
C LYS A 76 6.53 16.38 -19.59
N LEU A 77 7.37 16.58 -18.58
CA LEU A 77 7.14 17.55 -17.52
C LEU A 77 7.75 18.91 -17.91
N ASP A 78 7.07 20.00 -17.55
CA ASP A 78 7.68 21.33 -17.57
C ASP A 78 8.82 21.42 -16.53
N ALA A 79 9.66 22.46 -16.64
CA ALA A 79 10.84 22.60 -15.80
C ALA A 79 10.53 22.70 -14.30
N GLU A 80 9.41 23.33 -13.92
CA GLU A 80 9.00 23.48 -12.53
C GLU A 80 8.53 22.14 -11.95
N THR A 81 7.68 21.42 -12.68
CA THR A 81 7.19 20.10 -12.30
C THR A 81 8.32 19.06 -12.26
N LEU A 82 9.23 19.09 -13.24
CA LEU A 82 10.41 18.23 -13.23
C LEU A 82 11.32 18.52 -12.02
N HIS A 83 11.50 19.81 -11.68
CA HIS A 83 12.25 20.18 -10.48
C HIS A 83 11.55 19.69 -9.21
N ARG A 84 10.22 19.84 -9.11
CA ARG A 84 9.43 19.31 -7.98
C ARG A 84 9.63 17.81 -7.80
N ILE A 85 9.38 17.01 -8.84
CA ILE A 85 9.45 15.55 -8.74
C ILE A 85 10.88 15.08 -8.42
N THR A 86 11.90 15.65 -9.06
CA THR A 86 13.30 15.23 -8.86
C THR A 86 13.88 15.65 -7.51
N SER A 87 13.28 16.64 -6.84
CA SER A 87 13.75 17.15 -5.54
C SER A 87 13.15 16.41 -4.35
N LEU A 88 12.15 15.54 -4.56
CA LEU A 88 11.54 14.77 -3.47
C LEU A 88 12.54 13.72 -2.94
N PRO A 89 12.90 13.74 -1.64
CA PRO A 89 13.90 12.85 -1.06
C PRO A 89 13.32 11.47 -0.70
N ILE A 90 12.42 10.95 -1.52
CA ILE A 90 11.63 9.74 -1.21
C ILE A 90 11.92 8.58 -2.16
N TRP A 91 12.50 8.82 -3.34
CA TRP A 91 12.50 7.83 -4.42
C TRP A 91 13.34 6.59 -4.10
N ASP A 92 14.51 6.78 -3.50
CA ASP A 92 15.33 5.68 -2.99
C ASP A 92 14.56 4.81 -1.99
N ILE A 93 13.90 5.47 -1.05
CA ILE A 93 13.12 4.82 0.00
C ILE A 93 11.94 4.07 -0.63
N ALA A 94 11.23 4.67 -1.58
CA ALA A 94 10.09 4.08 -2.26
C ALA A 94 10.50 2.80 -3.01
N VAL A 95 11.46 2.89 -3.94
CA VAL A 95 11.95 1.72 -4.71
C VAL A 95 12.47 0.61 -3.80
N GLN A 96 13.20 0.96 -2.75
CA GLN A 96 13.71 -0.03 -1.79
C GLN A 96 12.61 -0.67 -0.94
N THR A 97 11.56 0.09 -0.60
CA THR A 97 10.41 -0.41 0.16
C THR A 97 9.64 -1.43 -0.66
N GLU A 98 9.29 -1.12 -1.91
CA GLU A 98 8.63 -2.06 -2.83
C GLU A 98 9.47 -3.33 -3.03
N GLY A 99 10.78 -3.18 -3.20
CA GLY A 99 11.68 -4.31 -3.34
C GLY A 99 11.81 -5.19 -2.08
N LYS A 100 11.62 -4.62 -0.89
CA LYS A 100 11.50 -5.39 0.36
C LYS A 100 10.12 -6.03 0.49
N ALA A 101 9.04 -5.33 0.10
CA ALA A 101 7.67 -5.83 0.16
C ALA A 101 7.51 -7.09 -0.70
N ARG A 102 7.90 -7.04 -1.98
CA ARG A 102 7.86 -8.21 -2.88
C ARG A 102 8.58 -9.42 -2.30
N LEU A 103 9.74 -9.22 -1.66
CA LEU A 103 10.55 -10.30 -1.12
C LEU A 103 9.85 -10.94 0.08
N ARG A 104 9.27 -10.12 0.96
CA ARG A 104 8.56 -10.58 2.16
C ARG A 104 7.26 -11.31 1.80
N MET A 105 6.49 -10.78 0.85
CA MET A 105 5.28 -11.45 0.33
C MET A 105 5.65 -12.81 -0.30
N ALA A 106 6.66 -12.84 -1.16
CA ALA A 106 7.14 -14.06 -1.80
C ALA A 106 7.66 -15.09 -0.78
N ALA A 107 8.44 -14.65 0.20
CA ALA A 107 8.94 -15.53 1.26
C ALA A 107 7.79 -16.14 2.06
N TYR A 108 6.79 -15.35 2.41
CA TYR A 108 5.63 -15.83 3.16
C TYR A 108 4.77 -16.80 2.32
N ALA A 109 4.54 -16.50 1.04
CA ALA A 109 3.82 -17.38 0.13
C ALA A 109 4.43 -18.80 0.07
N ARG A 110 5.76 -18.94 0.21
CA ARG A 110 6.40 -20.27 0.24
C ARG A 110 6.08 -21.09 1.48
N LEU A 111 5.75 -20.46 2.60
CA LEU A 111 5.37 -21.16 3.84
C LEU A 111 3.90 -21.61 3.84
N VAL A 112 3.05 -20.92 3.07
CA VAL A 112 1.62 -21.22 2.98
C VAL A 112 1.40 -22.58 2.31
N GLN A 113 0.64 -23.45 3.00
CA GLN A 113 0.30 -24.79 2.51
C GLN A 113 -1.02 -24.81 1.73
N ASP A 114 -1.97 -23.93 2.09
CA ASP A 114 -3.23 -23.84 1.37
C ASP A 114 -2.99 -23.26 -0.04
N PRO A 115 -3.34 -23.99 -1.11
CA PRO A 115 -2.98 -23.60 -2.47
C PRO A 115 -3.66 -22.31 -2.94
N ASP A 116 -4.88 -22.04 -2.46
CA ASP A 116 -5.64 -20.84 -2.85
C ASP A 116 -5.06 -19.58 -2.20
N ILE A 117 -4.73 -19.66 -0.91
CA ILE A 117 -4.08 -18.55 -0.20
C ILE A 117 -2.65 -18.34 -0.71
N LYS A 118 -1.93 -19.43 -1.02
CA LYS A 118 -0.60 -19.35 -1.62
C LYS A 118 -0.65 -18.60 -2.96
N ASP A 119 -1.58 -18.95 -3.86
CA ASP A 119 -1.76 -18.25 -5.15
C ASP A 119 -2.07 -16.76 -4.94
N ALA A 120 -2.96 -16.42 -4.00
CA ALA A 120 -3.32 -15.02 -3.72
C ALA A 120 -2.11 -14.19 -3.22
N ILE A 121 -1.34 -14.71 -2.26
CA ILE A 121 -0.15 -14.00 -1.74
C ILE A 121 0.98 -13.98 -2.77
N SER A 122 1.09 -15.00 -3.61
CA SER A 122 2.04 -15.03 -4.73
C SER A 122 1.74 -13.93 -5.75
N ARG A 123 0.45 -13.71 -6.07
CA ARG A 123 0.00 -12.60 -6.92
C ARG A 123 0.29 -11.26 -6.27
N ASN A 124 0.10 -11.15 -4.95
CA ASN A 124 0.48 -9.93 -4.22
C ASN A 124 1.98 -9.66 -4.40
N ALA A 125 2.85 -10.64 -4.13
CA ALA A 125 4.29 -10.49 -4.35
C ALA A 125 4.69 -10.06 -5.78
N TRP A 126 3.92 -10.52 -6.77
CA TRP A 126 4.12 -10.12 -8.17
C TRP A 126 3.75 -8.65 -8.41
N GLU A 127 2.64 -8.21 -7.82
CA GLU A 127 2.15 -6.83 -7.88
C GLU A 127 3.12 -5.86 -7.19
N GLU A 128 3.62 -6.21 -6.01
CA GLU A 128 4.70 -5.48 -5.31
C GLU A 128 5.96 -5.35 -6.18
N ASN A 129 6.36 -6.43 -6.87
CA ASN A 129 7.50 -6.38 -7.80
C ASN A 129 7.23 -5.40 -8.94
N ARG A 130 5.99 -5.34 -9.41
CA ARG A 130 5.58 -4.41 -10.46
C ARG A 130 5.56 -2.96 -9.97
N HIS A 131 5.20 -2.69 -8.71
CA HIS A 131 5.32 -1.34 -8.14
C HIS A 131 6.77 -0.87 -8.14
N LYS A 132 7.69 -1.75 -7.71
CA LYS A 132 9.15 -1.49 -7.81
C LYS A 132 9.56 -1.16 -9.25
N GLU A 133 9.12 -1.95 -10.23
CA GLU A 133 9.50 -1.75 -11.63
C GLU A 133 8.91 -0.45 -12.20
N VAL A 134 7.66 -0.10 -11.88
CA VAL A 134 7.07 1.19 -12.29
C VAL A 134 7.86 2.35 -11.70
N LEU A 135 8.19 2.32 -10.41
CA LEU A 135 9.00 3.36 -9.78
C LEU A 135 10.41 3.43 -10.37
N SER A 136 11.05 2.28 -10.60
CA SER A 136 12.38 2.19 -11.21
C SER A 136 12.39 2.79 -12.63
N LYS A 137 11.33 2.57 -13.40
CA LYS A 137 11.16 3.15 -14.74
C LYS A 137 10.86 4.64 -14.70
N MET A 138 10.12 5.11 -13.71
CA MET A 138 9.89 6.55 -13.52
C MET A 138 11.20 7.29 -13.21
N VAL A 139 11.99 6.77 -12.27
CA VAL A 139 13.26 7.43 -11.88
C VAL A 139 14.25 7.44 -13.05
N GLU A 140 14.26 6.39 -13.87
CA GLU A 140 15.02 6.34 -15.13
C GLU A 140 14.50 7.39 -16.12
N ALA A 141 13.18 7.45 -16.34
CA ALA A 141 12.55 8.35 -17.32
C ALA A 141 12.78 9.84 -17.00
N TYR A 142 12.79 10.22 -15.72
CA TYR A 142 13.04 11.59 -15.28
C TYR A 142 14.48 11.86 -14.83
N ASN A 143 15.37 10.88 -15.01
CA ASN A 143 16.79 10.97 -14.65
C ASN A 143 17.00 11.40 -13.18
N ILE A 144 16.19 10.83 -12.29
CA ILE A 144 16.25 11.06 -10.85
C ILE A 144 17.48 10.30 -10.32
N PRO A 145 18.43 10.98 -9.65
CA PRO A 145 19.58 10.30 -9.05
C PRO A 145 19.13 9.33 -7.95
N MET A 146 19.64 8.10 -8.00
CA MET A 146 19.31 7.05 -7.04
C MET A 146 20.58 6.60 -6.30
N ALA A 147 20.44 6.38 -4.99
CA ALA A 147 21.43 5.66 -4.20
C ALA A 147 21.50 4.18 -4.65
N PRO A 148 22.65 3.51 -4.47
CA PRO A 148 22.75 2.08 -4.75
C PRO A 148 21.72 1.27 -3.95
N GLU A 149 21.01 0.39 -4.65
CA GLU A 149 20.03 -0.48 -4.03
C GLU A 149 20.72 -1.49 -3.09
N PRO A 150 20.31 -1.59 -1.82
CA PRO A 150 20.88 -2.57 -0.89
C PRO A 150 20.49 -4.00 -1.33
N PRO A 151 21.28 -5.02 -0.95
CA PRO A 151 20.93 -6.39 -1.26
C PRO A 151 19.61 -6.78 -0.58
N TYR A 152 18.70 -7.37 -1.34
CA TYR A 152 17.46 -7.92 -0.82
C TYR A 152 17.70 -9.26 -0.13
N ILE A 153 17.81 -9.20 1.20
CA ILE A 153 18.04 -10.37 2.05
C ILE A 153 16.71 -10.86 2.61
N GLU A 154 16.45 -12.16 2.43
CA GLU A 154 15.25 -12.80 2.96
C GLU A 154 15.22 -12.71 4.50
N PRO A 155 14.08 -12.30 5.11
CA PRO A 155 13.97 -12.16 6.54
C PRO A 155 14.08 -13.52 7.26
N LYS A 156 14.72 -13.53 8.43
CA LYS A 156 14.85 -14.74 9.27
C LYS A 156 13.48 -15.21 9.80
N ASP A 157 12.65 -14.29 10.27
CA ASP A 157 11.26 -14.56 10.64
C ASP A 157 10.34 -14.02 9.54
N VAL A 158 9.95 -14.92 8.64
CA VAL A 158 9.14 -14.61 7.46
C VAL A 158 7.71 -14.23 7.83
N GLU A 159 7.11 -14.86 8.86
CA GLU A 159 5.76 -14.52 9.32
C GLU A 159 5.75 -13.13 9.98
N TRP A 160 6.75 -12.83 10.80
CA TRP A 160 6.94 -11.48 11.35
C TRP A 160 7.06 -10.44 10.23
N ALA A 161 7.92 -10.69 9.25
CA ALA A 161 8.14 -9.74 8.17
C ALA A 161 6.87 -9.50 7.33
N TYR A 162 6.08 -10.54 7.07
CA TYR A 162 4.79 -10.44 6.40
C TYR A 162 3.78 -9.62 7.20
N LEU A 163 3.69 -9.83 8.52
CA LEU A 163 2.83 -9.02 9.40
C LEU A 163 3.28 -7.55 9.43
N VAL A 164 4.58 -7.28 9.56
CA VAL A 164 5.12 -5.91 9.54
C VAL A 164 4.74 -5.22 8.25
N THR A 165 4.94 -5.87 7.11
CA THR A 165 4.62 -5.33 5.79
C THR A 165 3.12 -5.08 5.64
N GLY A 166 2.25 -6.09 5.85
CA GLY A 166 0.81 -5.90 5.65
C GLY A 166 0.15 -4.92 6.62
N PHE A 167 0.62 -4.82 7.88
CA PHE A 167 0.15 -3.76 8.78
C PHE A 167 0.70 -2.38 8.40
N SER A 168 1.91 -2.29 7.84
CA SER A 168 2.44 -1.03 7.34
C SER A 168 1.64 -0.54 6.14
N GLU A 169 1.41 -1.38 5.13
CA GLU A 169 0.55 -1.08 3.98
C GLU A 169 -0.82 -0.59 4.44
N CYS A 170 -1.48 -1.27 5.39
CA CYS A 170 -2.77 -0.80 5.92
C CYS A 170 -2.74 0.65 6.45
N VAL A 171 -1.62 1.10 7.00
CA VAL A 171 -1.45 2.48 7.48
C VAL A 171 -1.02 3.40 6.35
N ASP A 172 -0.06 2.97 5.54
CA ASP A 172 0.55 3.78 4.49
C ASP A 172 -0.42 4.01 3.35
N SER A 173 -1.14 2.99 2.87
CA SER A 173 -2.18 3.13 1.85
C SER A 173 -3.29 4.08 2.31
N PHE A 174 -3.74 4.02 3.59
CA PHE A 174 -4.77 4.92 4.12
C PHE A 174 -4.41 6.40 3.95
N PHE A 175 -3.16 6.77 4.24
CA PHE A 175 -2.70 8.14 4.05
C PHE A 175 -2.32 8.45 2.61
N ALA A 176 -1.73 7.49 1.89
CA ALA A 176 -1.39 7.63 0.48
C ALA A 176 -2.63 7.94 -0.36
N PHE A 177 -3.76 7.28 -0.09
CA PHE A 177 -5.04 7.55 -0.76
C PHE A 177 -5.48 9.01 -0.62
N GLY A 178 -5.37 9.59 0.58
CA GLY A 178 -5.66 10.99 0.81
C GLY A 178 -4.65 11.95 0.17
N LEU A 179 -3.35 11.63 0.26
CA LEU A 179 -2.29 12.44 -0.37
C LEU A 179 -2.40 12.46 -1.89
N PHE A 180 -2.76 11.31 -2.47
CA PHE A 180 -2.92 11.15 -3.90
C PHE A 180 -4.07 12.01 -4.44
N GLU A 181 -5.22 11.95 -3.76
CA GLU A 181 -6.36 12.81 -4.10
C GLU A 181 -6.05 14.29 -3.85
N LEU A 182 -5.28 14.61 -2.80
CA LEU A 182 -4.83 15.99 -2.55
C LEU A 182 -3.94 16.51 -3.69
N ALA A 183 -2.97 15.71 -4.14
CA ALA A 183 -2.10 16.04 -5.27
C ALA A 183 -2.91 16.26 -6.56
N LYS A 184 -3.95 15.45 -6.78
CA LYS A 184 -4.87 15.59 -7.92
C LYS A 184 -5.67 16.90 -7.87
N ARG A 185 -6.19 17.26 -6.69
CA ARG A 185 -6.98 18.49 -6.49
C ARG A 185 -6.16 19.76 -6.55
N SER A 186 -4.91 19.71 -6.10
CA SER A 186 -4.04 20.89 -6.04
C SER A 186 -3.37 21.21 -7.37
N GLY A 187 -3.35 20.27 -8.32
CA GLY A 187 -2.58 20.40 -9.55
C GLY A 187 -1.06 20.40 -9.30
N PHE A 188 -0.62 19.84 -8.16
CA PHE A 188 0.79 19.79 -7.79
C PHE A 188 1.62 18.98 -8.80
N PHE A 189 1.00 17.95 -9.38
CA PHE A 189 1.52 17.20 -10.52
C PHE A 189 0.49 17.18 -11.66
N PRO A 190 0.92 17.07 -12.93
CA PRO A 190 0.02 16.94 -14.07
C PRO A 190 -0.82 15.67 -13.94
N LEU A 191 -2.07 15.74 -14.39
CA LEU A 191 -3.01 14.62 -14.29
C LEU A 191 -2.48 13.38 -15.01
N GLU A 192 -1.79 13.54 -16.14
CA GLU A 192 -1.20 12.42 -16.87
C GLU A 192 -0.18 11.63 -16.03
N LEU A 193 0.58 12.33 -15.18
CA LEU A 193 1.53 11.68 -14.26
C LEU A 193 0.80 11.00 -13.12
N ILE A 194 -0.21 11.67 -12.54
CA ILE A 194 -1.01 11.10 -11.44
C ILE A 194 -1.74 9.85 -11.92
N ASP A 195 -2.44 9.91 -13.05
CA ASP A 195 -3.26 8.80 -13.56
C ASP A 195 -2.41 7.55 -13.90
N THR A 196 -1.10 7.70 -14.13
CA THR A 196 -0.15 6.58 -14.26
C THR A 196 -0.04 5.73 -12.99
N PHE A 197 -0.23 6.34 -11.81
CA PHE A 197 -0.15 5.70 -10.51
C PHE A 197 -1.52 5.24 -9.96
N GLU A 198 -2.63 5.65 -10.57
CA GLU A 198 -3.97 5.23 -10.12
C GLU A 198 -4.13 3.70 -10.07
N PRO A 199 -3.63 2.92 -11.04
CA PRO A 199 -3.71 1.47 -10.93
C PRO A 199 -2.90 0.93 -9.74
N ILE A 200 -1.73 1.52 -9.42
CA ILE A 200 -0.93 1.15 -8.23
C ILE A 200 -1.73 1.40 -6.96
N MET A 201 -2.34 2.58 -6.83
CA MET A 201 -3.20 2.90 -5.68
C MET A 201 -4.37 1.93 -5.52
N GLN A 202 -4.89 1.39 -6.63
CA GLN A 202 -5.92 0.36 -6.56
C GLN A 202 -5.36 -1.01 -6.16
N GLU A 203 -4.15 -1.36 -6.58
CA GLU A 203 -3.51 -2.60 -6.14
C GLU A 203 -3.24 -2.60 -4.65
N GLU A 204 -2.72 -1.48 -4.12
CA GLU A 204 -2.55 -1.25 -2.68
C GLU A 204 -3.84 -1.53 -1.91
N CYS A 205 -4.99 -1.03 -2.41
CA CYS A 205 -6.29 -1.31 -1.82
C CYS A 205 -6.61 -2.81 -1.77
N ARG A 206 -6.23 -3.57 -2.81
CA ARG A 206 -6.44 -5.04 -2.84
C ARG A 206 -5.47 -5.77 -1.92
N HIS A 207 -4.24 -5.29 -1.78
CA HIS A 207 -3.22 -5.88 -0.89
C HIS A 207 -3.70 -5.83 0.55
N ILE A 208 -4.16 -4.66 1.00
CA ILE A 208 -4.68 -4.48 2.36
C ILE A 208 -6.04 -5.19 2.56
N LEU A 209 -6.85 -5.33 1.50
CA LEU A 209 -8.08 -6.14 1.53
C LEU A 209 -7.74 -7.63 1.72
N LEU A 210 -6.77 -8.14 0.96
CA LEU A 210 -6.24 -9.50 1.08
C LEU A 210 -5.68 -9.72 2.48
N PHE A 211 -4.83 -8.83 2.97
CA PHE A 211 -4.20 -8.94 4.28
C PHE A 211 -5.22 -8.96 5.42
N ALA A 212 -6.20 -8.05 5.41
CA ALA A 212 -7.23 -8.00 6.45
C ALA A 212 -8.05 -9.30 6.53
N ASN A 213 -8.41 -9.87 5.38
CA ASN A 213 -9.17 -11.10 5.33
C ASN A 213 -8.31 -12.34 5.59
N TRP A 214 -7.07 -12.37 5.08
CA TRP A 214 -6.09 -13.40 5.39
C TRP A 214 -5.84 -13.47 6.89
N LEU A 215 -5.64 -12.33 7.56
CA LEU A 215 -5.37 -12.29 8.99
C LEU A 215 -6.53 -12.86 9.80
N ALA A 216 -7.77 -12.58 9.39
CA ALA A 216 -8.96 -13.11 10.03
C ALA A 216 -9.14 -14.62 9.79
N TRP A 217 -8.91 -15.08 8.56
CA TRP A 217 -8.91 -16.50 8.21
C TRP A 217 -7.81 -17.25 8.99
N TYR A 218 -6.58 -16.71 9.01
CA TYR A 218 -5.43 -17.30 9.67
C TYR A 218 -5.64 -17.43 11.18
N ARG A 219 -6.22 -16.41 11.83
CA ARG A 219 -6.63 -16.46 13.24
C ARG A 219 -7.68 -17.53 13.54
N ALA A 220 -8.60 -17.77 12.60
CA ALA A 220 -9.70 -18.71 12.77
C ALA A 220 -9.26 -20.16 12.48
N ASP A 221 -8.38 -20.37 11.52
CA ASP A 221 -7.83 -21.68 11.14
C ASP A 221 -6.73 -22.16 12.11
N MET A 222 -6.05 -21.23 12.78
CA MET A 222 -4.97 -21.54 13.72
C MET A 222 -5.45 -22.34 14.95
N PRO A 223 -4.70 -23.38 15.36
CA PRO A 223 -4.97 -24.08 16.62
C PRO A 223 -4.99 -23.14 17.83
N LEU A 224 -5.98 -23.31 18.71
CA LEU A 224 -6.24 -22.40 19.84
C LEU A 224 -5.02 -22.20 20.76
N TYR A 225 -4.15 -23.20 20.91
CA TYR A 225 -2.94 -23.09 21.74
C TYR A 225 -1.84 -22.20 21.14
N ARG A 226 -1.82 -22.00 19.81
CA ARG A 226 -0.87 -21.09 19.15
C ARG A 226 -1.36 -19.64 19.15
N ARG A 227 -2.67 -19.44 19.26
CA ARG A 227 -3.32 -18.13 19.16
C ARG A 227 -2.77 -17.08 20.15
N PRO A 228 -2.51 -17.37 21.44
CA PRO A 228 -1.92 -16.38 22.34
C PRO A 228 -0.55 -15.87 21.87
N PHE A 229 0.32 -16.76 21.38
CA PHE A 229 1.64 -16.38 20.86
C PHE A 229 1.53 -15.57 19.58
N PHE A 230 0.60 -15.91 18.69
CA PHE A 230 0.34 -15.15 17.48
C PHE A 230 -0.18 -13.74 17.79
N GLU A 231 -1.11 -13.58 18.74
CA GLU A 231 -1.59 -12.25 19.12
C GLU A 231 -0.48 -11.42 19.79
N LEU A 232 0.38 -12.03 20.62
CA LEU A 232 1.56 -11.36 21.15
C LEU A 232 2.50 -10.88 20.02
N LYS A 233 2.68 -11.68 18.97
CA LYS A 233 3.43 -11.29 17.78
C LYS A 233 2.78 -10.09 17.09
N VAL A 234 1.46 -10.10 16.90
CA VAL A 234 0.71 -8.97 16.32
C VAL A 234 0.90 -7.69 17.15
N TRP A 235 0.81 -7.77 18.48
CA TRP A 235 1.06 -6.62 19.37
C TRP A 235 2.49 -6.13 19.27
N ALA A 236 3.47 -7.03 19.22
CA ALA A 236 4.87 -6.68 19.04
C ALA A 236 5.13 -6.00 17.69
N VAL A 237 4.46 -6.43 16.62
CA VAL A 237 4.51 -5.76 15.31
C VAL A 237 3.94 -4.34 15.39
N TRP A 238 2.79 -4.14 16.04
CA TRP A 238 2.24 -2.80 16.23
C TRP A 238 3.15 -1.89 17.07
N ALA A 239 3.75 -2.44 18.14
CA ALA A 239 4.73 -1.70 18.94
C ALA A 239 5.97 -1.32 18.12
N PHE A 240 6.47 -2.25 17.30
CA PHE A 240 7.58 -2.00 16.37
C PHE A 240 7.22 -0.91 15.36
N LEU A 241 6.06 -1.00 14.71
CA LEU A 241 5.59 0.02 13.76
C LEU A 241 5.39 1.40 14.41
N GLY A 242 4.90 1.44 15.65
CA GLY A 242 4.79 2.67 16.42
C GLY A 242 6.15 3.26 16.78
N TYR A 243 7.10 2.40 17.18
CA TYR A 243 8.48 2.81 17.46
C TYR A 243 9.16 3.38 16.20
N GLU A 244 9.09 2.68 15.07
CA GLU A 244 9.66 3.13 13.79
C GLU A 244 9.07 4.47 13.34
N ARG A 245 7.76 4.67 13.51
CA ARG A 245 7.11 5.94 13.13
C ARG A 245 7.40 7.11 14.06
N LEU A 246 7.73 6.84 15.33
CA LEU A 246 8.17 7.86 16.29
C LEU A 246 9.68 8.12 16.24
N SER A 247 10.43 7.13 15.80
CA SER A 247 11.88 7.19 15.65
C SER A 247 12.23 7.86 14.32
N LEU A 248 12.65 9.13 14.37
CA LEU A 248 13.43 9.72 13.30
C LEU A 248 14.84 9.11 13.35
N ALA A 249 14.98 7.83 12.96
CA ALA A 249 16.24 7.12 13.03
C ALA A 249 17.22 7.67 11.97
N LYS A 250 18.13 8.54 12.41
CA LYS A 250 19.32 8.92 11.66
C LYS A 250 20.26 7.73 11.65
N THR A 251 20.39 7.03 10.52
CA THR A 251 21.51 6.10 10.32
C THR A 251 22.68 6.86 9.72
N VAL A 252 23.90 6.64 10.23
CA VAL A 252 25.12 7.21 9.65
C VAL A 252 25.90 6.05 9.07
N ASP A 253 26.27 6.13 7.79
CA ASP A 253 27.06 5.07 7.16
C ASP A 253 28.55 5.13 7.56
N ASP A 254 29.31 4.12 7.13
CA ASP A 254 30.75 4.02 7.37
C ASP A 254 31.58 5.15 6.72
N LYS A 255 30.96 6.02 5.92
CA LYS A 255 31.55 7.21 5.31
C LYS A 255 31.17 8.52 6.03
N GLY A 256 30.36 8.45 7.08
CA GLY A 256 29.90 9.61 7.83
C GLY A 256 28.69 10.33 7.22
N GLU A 257 28.07 9.76 6.18
CA GLU A 257 26.86 10.29 5.56
C GLU A 257 25.64 9.86 6.39
N VAL A 258 24.80 10.84 6.76
CA VAL A 258 23.56 10.58 7.50
C VAL A 258 22.49 10.14 6.51
N HIS A 259 22.28 8.84 6.40
CA HIS A 259 21.12 8.27 5.71
C HIS A 259 19.94 8.27 6.68
N THR A 260 18.90 9.04 6.40
CA THR A 260 17.60 8.78 7.02
C THR A 260 16.98 7.58 6.32
N GLN A 261 17.12 6.37 6.88
CA GLN A 261 16.18 5.31 6.53
C GLN A 261 14.84 5.66 7.16
N ASP A 262 14.10 6.49 6.46
CA ASP A 262 12.81 6.98 6.91
C ASP A 262 11.75 5.95 6.47
N ASN A 263 11.37 5.05 7.38
CA ASN A 263 10.17 4.21 7.18
C ASN A 263 8.87 5.06 7.23
N ASN A 264 8.99 6.39 7.24
CA ASN A 264 7.92 7.37 7.23
C ASN A 264 7.64 7.93 5.83
N PHE A 265 7.57 7.06 4.82
CA PHE A 265 7.19 7.43 3.43
C PHE A 265 6.01 8.41 3.40
N THR A 266 5.00 8.11 4.22
CA THR A 266 3.80 8.92 4.43
C THR A 266 4.05 10.30 5.06
N VAL A 267 4.91 10.42 6.07
CA VAL A 267 5.12 11.69 6.81
C VAL A 267 5.96 12.67 6.00
N THR A 268 6.93 12.15 5.24
CA THR A 268 7.80 12.96 4.40
C THR A 268 7.07 13.40 3.13
N GLY A 269 6.34 12.50 2.45
CA GLY A 269 5.46 12.86 1.34
C GLY A 269 4.34 13.84 1.73
N ALA A 270 3.78 13.71 2.93
CA ALA A 270 2.77 14.66 3.43
C ALA A 270 3.31 16.08 3.63
N LYS A 271 4.55 16.25 4.12
CA LYS A 271 5.15 17.58 4.35
C LYS A 271 5.39 18.34 3.05
N ASP A 272 5.77 17.64 1.99
CA ASP A 272 6.08 18.25 0.70
C ASP A 272 4.81 18.63 -0.08
N ILE A 273 3.74 17.84 0.06
CA ILE A 273 2.40 18.13 -0.51
C ILE A 273 1.60 19.13 0.35
N ALA A 274 1.88 19.22 1.65
CA ALA A 274 1.22 20.15 2.60
C ALA A 274 1.54 21.64 2.36
N SER A 275 2.23 21.99 1.29
CA SER A 275 2.25 23.36 0.75
C SER A 275 0.86 23.82 0.26
N VAL A 276 -0.09 22.88 0.10
CA VAL A 276 -1.52 23.16 -0.07
C VAL A 276 -2.14 23.44 1.30
N ASP A 277 -2.89 24.53 1.41
CA ASP A 277 -3.49 25.12 2.63
C ASP A 277 -4.60 24.25 3.27
N LEU A 278 -4.35 22.94 3.44
CA LEU A 278 -5.31 21.97 3.94
C LEU A 278 -4.98 21.62 5.39
N ASN A 279 -5.90 21.94 6.29
CA ASN A 279 -5.71 21.69 7.71
C ASN A 279 -5.82 20.18 8.03
N LEU A 280 -5.20 19.75 9.13
CA LEU A 280 -5.16 18.34 9.53
C LEU A 280 -6.53 17.62 9.58
N PRO A 281 -7.61 18.18 10.15
CA PRO A 281 -8.90 17.48 10.16
C PRO A 281 -9.50 17.31 8.76
N ASP A 282 -9.31 18.26 7.85
CA ASP A 282 -9.78 18.12 6.46
C ASP A 282 -8.95 17.06 5.71
N PHE A 283 -7.65 16.93 6.04
CA PHE A 283 -6.80 15.89 5.45
C PHE A 283 -7.25 14.49 5.91
N MET A 284 -7.59 14.35 7.21
CA MET A 284 -8.15 13.09 7.71
C MET A 284 -9.50 12.75 7.05
N ASP A 285 -10.35 13.73 6.77
CA ASP A 285 -11.60 13.51 6.03
C ASP A 285 -11.33 13.04 4.59
N LEU A 286 -10.30 13.59 3.95
CA LEU A 286 -9.89 13.15 2.63
C LEU A 286 -9.43 11.69 2.64
N CYS A 287 -8.54 11.31 3.57
CA CYS A 287 -8.11 9.92 3.72
C CYS A 287 -9.30 8.98 3.96
N LEU A 288 -10.24 9.35 4.84
CA LEU A 288 -11.41 8.53 5.15
C LEU A 288 -12.33 8.34 3.93
N THR A 289 -12.57 9.42 3.17
CA THR A 289 -13.41 9.39 1.97
C THR A 289 -12.77 8.52 0.88
N GLU A 290 -11.46 8.66 0.69
CA GLU A 290 -10.71 7.96 -0.35
C GLU A 290 -10.48 6.48 -0.02
N ASP A 291 -10.34 6.13 1.27
CA ASP A 291 -10.36 4.76 1.78
C ASP A 291 -11.71 4.09 1.49
N GLU A 292 -12.81 4.74 1.85
CA GLU A 292 -14.17 4.22 1.57
C GLU A 292 -14.43 4.07 0.06
N ARG A 293 -14.04 5.08 -0.73
CA ARG A 293 -14.21 5.07 -2.19
C ARG A 293 -13.50 3.87 -2.82
N ARG A 294 -12.24 3.62 -2.45
CA ARG A 294 -11.45 2.52 -3.02
C ARG A 294 -11.98 1.15 -2.63
N PHE A 295 -12.52 0.99 -1.42
CA PHE A 295 -13.12 -0.26 -0.99
C PHE A 295 -14.56 -0.49 -1.48
N SER A 296 -15.23 0.55 -1.99
CA SER A 296 -16.67 0.50 -2.30
C SER A 296 -17.04 -0.48 -3.42
N GLY A 297 -16.12 -0.77 -4.34
CA GLY A 297 -16.34 -1.71 -5.43
C GLY A 297 -16.19 -3.20 -5.04
N TYR A 298 -15.69 -3.50 -3.83
CA TYR A 298 -15.53 -4.87 -3.35
C TYR A 298 -16.67 -5.32 -2.46
N ASP A 299 -16.96 -6.62 -2.48
CA ASP A 299 -17.98 -7.28 -1.66
C ASP A 299 -18.00 -6.75 -0.22
N ALA A 300 -19.15 -6.19 0.19
CA ALA A 300 -19.32 -5.60 1.51
C ALA A 300 -19.07 -6.60 2.65
N ARG A 301 -19.19 -7.91 2.40
CA ARG A 301 -19.00 -8.96 3.40
C ARG A 301 -17.53 -9.26 3.69
N LEU A 302 -16.60 -8.85 2.83
CA LEU A 302 -15.16 -8.96 3.10
C LEU A 302 -14.75 -7.95 4.17
N LEU A 303 -13.77 -8.32 5.00
CA LEU A 303 -13.24 -7.45 6.05
C LEU A 303 -12.38 -6.34 5.45
N ARG A 304 -12.41 -5.17 6.07
CA ARG A 304 -11.60 -4.00 5.71
C ARG A 304 -10.67 -3.63 6.86
N PRO A 305 -9.47 -3.08 6.61
CA PRO A 305 -8.63 -2.51 7.67
C PRO A 305 -9.39 -1.46 8.48
N THR A 306 -9.33 -1.53 9.81
CA THR A 306 -10.08 -0.59 10.67
C THR A 306 -9.20 0.33 11.50
N THR A 307 -7.94 -0.04 11.73
CA THR A 307 -7.06 0.67 12.67
C THR A 307 -6.73 2.08 12.19
N ALA A 308 -6.20 2.24 10.97
CA ALA A 308 -5.86 3.56 10.43
C ALA A 308 -7.11 4.46 10.26
N PRO A 309 -8.25 3.99 9.71
CA PRO A 309 -9.49 4.77 9.69
C PRO A 309 -10.03 5.14 11.08
N ALA A 310 -9.84 4.30 12.11
CA ALA A 310 -10.25 4.63 13.48
C ALA A 310 -9.36 5.72 14.09
N ILE A 311 -8.05 5.64 13.86
CA ILE A 311 -7.09 6.68 14.27
C ILE A 311 -7.41 8.00 13.55
N GLY A 312 -7.60 7.97 12.23
CA GLY A 312 -7.96 9.14 11.43
C GLY A 312 -9.24 9.82 11.90
N ARG A 313 -10.30 9.04 12.18
CA ARG A 313 -11.55 9.56 12.79
C ARG A 313 -11.31 10.20 14.14
N THR A 314 -10.47 9.61 14.98
CA THR A 314 -10.12 10.15 16.30
C THR A 314 -9.38 11.47 16.17
N ILE A 315 -8.33 11.53 15.34
CA ILE A 315 -7.56 12.76 15.07
C ILE A 315 -8.49 13.87 14.58
N ARG A 316 -9.31 13.59 13.55
CA ARG A 316 -10.26 14.54 13.00
C ARG A 316 -11.19 15.11 14.07
N ASN A 317 -11.84 14.23 14.84
CA ASN A 317 -12.83 14.65 15.84
C ASN A 317 -12.19 15.48 16.96
N VAL A 318 -11.00 15.10 17.42
CA VAL A 318 -10.24 15.85 18.45
C VAL A 318 -9.82 17.23 17.92
N CYS A 319 -9.28 17.30 16.70
CA CYS A 319 -8.88 18.56 16.08
C CYS A 319 -10.06 19.52 15.88
N ARG A 320 -11.21 19.01 15.39
CA ARG A 320 -12.43 19.82 15.23
C ARG A 320 -12.99 20.29 16.57
N GLY A 321 -12.98 19.43 17.58
CA GLY A 321 -13.36 19.80 18.95
C GLY A 321 -12.48 20.93 19.51
N TRP A 322 -11.16 20.83 19.29
CA TRP A 322 -10.21 21.87 19.70
C TRP A 322 -10.41 23.20 18.95
N GLN A 323 -10.64 23.14 17.63
CA GLN A 323 -10.94 24.32 16.81
C GLN A 323 -12.22 25.03 17.30
N PHE A 324 -13.26 24.26 17.64
CA PHE A 324 -14.50 24.80 18.20
C PHE A 324 -14.27 25.48 19.56
N VAL A 325 -13.61 24.80 20.50
CA VAL A 325 -13.32 25.36 21.83
C VAL A 325 -12.44 26.61 21.74
N SER A 326 -11.37 26.56 20.94
CA SER A 326 -10.48 27.71 20.76
C SER A 326 -11.17 28.89 20.07
N GLY A 327 -12.10 28.64 19.15
CA GLY A 327 -12.97 29.66 18.55
C GLY A 327 -13.87 30.35 19.57
N LEU A 328 -14.53 29.58 20.45
CA LEU A 328 -15.34 30.13 21.53
C LEU A 328 -14.53 30.98 22.51
N VAL A 329 -13.33 30.53 22.87
CA VAL A 329 -12.43 31.28 23.77
C VAL A 329 -11.97 32.58 23.14
N LYS A 330 -11.64 32.59 21.83
CA LYS A 330 -11.27 33.81 21.11
C LYS A 330 -12.43 34.80 21.00
N ALA A 331 -13.64 34.32 20.74
CA ALA A 331 -14.83 35.16 20.64
C ALA A 331 -15.22 35.82 21.97
N ASN A 332 -14.85 35.21 23.11
CA ASN A 332 -15.17 35.69 24.45
C ASN A 332 -14.03 36.44 25.15
N ARG A 333 -12.93 36.79 24.45
CA ARG A 333 -11.90 37.68 25.00
C ARG A 333 -12.37 39.14 24.94
N PRO A 334 -12.42 39.88 26.06
CA PRO A 334 -12.66 41.32 26.02
C PRO A 334 -11.50 42.01 25.31
N ILE A 335 -11.81 43.02 24.49
CA ILE A 335 -10.87 43.85 23.72
C ILE A 335 -9.94 44.61 24.66
#